data_AF-Q94H98-F1
#
_entry.id   AF-Q94H98-F1
#
_cell.length_a   1.000
_cell.length_b   1.000
_cell.length_c   1.000
_cell.angle_alpha   90.00
_cell.angle_beta   90.00
_cell.angle_gamma   90.00
#
_symmetry.space_group_name_H-M   'P 1'
#
loop_
_entity.id
_entity.type
_entity.pdbx_description
1 polymer ?
#
loop_
_entity_poly.entity_id
_entity_poly.type
_entity_poly.pdbx_seq_one_letter_code
_entity_poly.pdbx_strand_id
1 'polypeptide(L)'
;MLRAVARCCGHWPPGAAAADGMLWQTELRPHAAGEFSMAAAQANLAMEDQAQVLASPAATLVGVYDGHGGADASRFLRSRLFPHVQRFEKEQGGMSTEVIRRAFGAAEEEFLQQVRQAWRQRPKMAAVGSCCLLGAISGDTLYVANLGDSRAVLGRRVVGGGVAVAERLTDEHNAASEEVRRELTALNPDDAQIVVHARGAWRVKGIIQVSRTIGDVYLKKQEYSMDPVFRNVGPPIPLKRPALSAEPSIQVRKLKPNDLFLIFASDGLWEHLSDDAAVQIVFKNPRTGIANRLVKAALKEATRKREVSFRDLKTIEKGVRRHFHDDISVIVVYLDRHRGRRHTRVVDSSSNCTNAPVDIYSSNSGQSVETLQAHRGSGW
;
A
#
# COMPACT_ATOMS: atom_id res chain seq x y z
N MET A 1 -30.46 -37.67 -10.10
CA MET A 1 -29.92 -37.27 -8.78
C MET A 1 -28.87 -36.17 -8.97
N LEU A 2 -29.28 -34.98 -9.42
CA LEU A 2 -28.39 -33.84 -9.69
C LEU A 2 -28.61 -32.79 -8.60
N ARG A 3 -27.68 -32.73 -7.64
CA ARG A 3 -27.67 -31.75 -6.55
C ARG A 3 -27.50 -30.35 -7.14
N ALA A 4 -28.50 -29.50 -6.95
CA ALA A 4 -28.41 -28.07 -7.19
C ALA A 4 -27.37 -27.46 -6.25
N VAL A 5 -26.20 -27.11 -6.79
CA VAL A 5 -25.24 -26.25 -6.11
C VAL A 5 -25.79 -24.83 -6.19
N ALA A 6 -26.64 -24.49 -5.22
CA ALA A 6 -27.17 -23.15 -5.06
C ALA A 6 -26.01 -22.17 -4.80
N ARG A 7 -25.78 -21.31 -5.79
CA ARG A 7 -24.88 -20.17 -5.77
C ARG A 7 -25.26 -19.23 -4.62
N CYS A 8 -24.58 -19.32 -3.49
CA CYS A 8 -24.51 -18.21 -2.54
C CYS A 8 -23.52 -17.16 -3.06
N CYS A 9 -23.87 -16.49 -4.17
CA CYS A 9 -23.22 -15.26 -4.58
C CYS A 9 -23.83 -14.13 -3.75
N GLY A 10 -23.38 -13.99 -2.50
CA GLY A 10 -23.76 -12.87 -1.65
C GLY A 10 -23.42 -11.56 -2.36
N HIS A 11 -24.44 -10.80 -2.74
CA HIS A 11 -24.29 -9.41 -3.15
C HIS A 11 -23.74 -8.63 -1.96
N TRP A 12 -22.45 -8.32 -1.98
CA TRP A 12 -21.88 -7.41 -1.00
C TRP A 12 -22.12 -5.97 -1.45
N PRO A 13 -22.65 -5.09 -0.57
CA PRO A 13 -22.68 -3.67 -0.87
C PRO A 13 -21.24 -3.15 -1.06
N PRO A 14 -21.04 -2.00 -1.73
CA PRO A 14 -19.72 -1.49 -2.06
C PRO A 14 -18.82 -1.40 -0.81
N GLY A 15 -17.78 -2.24 -0.75
CA GLY A 15 -16.79 -2.22 0.32
C GLY A 15 -17.14 -3.02 1.58
N ALA A 16 -17.92 -4.11 1.49
CA ALA A 16 -18.14 -4.98 2.63
C ALA A 16 -16.81 -5.54 3.19
N ALA A 17 -16.49 -5.18 4.43
CA ALA A 17 -15.58 -5.96 5.23
C ALA A 17 -16.15 -7.39 5.33
N ALA A 18 -15.30 -8.40 5.23
CA ALA A 18 -15.74 -9.75 5.53
C ALA A 18 -16.31 -9.75 6.96
N ALA A 19 -17.36 -10.54 7.20
CA ALA A 19 -18.01 -10.66 8.51
C ALA A 19 -17.04 -11.06 9.66
N ASP A 20 -15.79 -11.41 9.34
CA ASP A 20 -14.74 -11.76 10.29
C ASP A 20 -13.89 -10.57 10.78
N GLY A 21 -14.14 -9.34 10.31
CA GLY A 21 -13.54 -8.10 10.83
C GLY A 21 -12.04 -7.90 10.59
N MET A 22 -11.34 -8.91 10.06
CA MET A 22 -9.90 -8.84 9.75
C MET A 22 -9.64 -8.41 8.31
N LEU A 23 -10.54 -8.76 7.39
CA LEU A 23 -10.35 -8.60 5.96
C LEU A 23 -11.35 -7.61 5.37
N TRP A 24 -10.87 -6.81 4.44
CA TRP A 24 -11.69 -5.95 3.60
C TRP A 24 -11.39 -6.23 2.13
N GLN A 25 -12.41 -6.14 1.26
CA GLN A 25 -12.20 -6.20 -0.18
C GLN A 25 -13.27 -5.40 -0.93
N THR A 26 -12.94 -5.04 -2.16
CA THR A 26 -13.91 -4.51 -3.11
C THR A 26 -14.42 -5.61 -4.03
N GLU A 27 -15.62 -5.42 -4.55
CA GLU A 27 -16.00 -6.00 -5.84
C GLU A 27 -15.06 -5.51 -6.96
N LEU A 28 -15.15 -6.10 -8.14
CA LEU A 28 -14.45 -5.58 -9.31
C LEU A 28 -15.00 -4.20 -9.68
N ARG A 29 -14.09 -3.24 -9.86
CA ARG A 29 -14.40 -1.85 -10.20
C ARG A 29 -13.81 -1.49 -11.56
N PRO A 30 -14.49 -0.70 -12.40
CA PRO A 30 -13.97 -0.32 -13.70
C PRO A 30 -12.88 0.76 -13.59
N HIS A 31 -11.94 0.75 -14.53
CA HIS A 31 -11.03 1.86 -14.83
C HIS A 31 -10.83 1.98 -16.35
N ALA A 32 -10.10 3.01 -16.81
CA ALA A 32 -10.01 3.35 -18.23
C ALA A 32 -9.45 2.24 -19.12
N ALA A 33 -8.72 1.29 -18.55
CA ALA A 33 -8.08 0.20 -19.27
C ALA A 33 -8.56 -1.19 -18.83
N GLY A 34 -9.65 -1.32 -18.06
CA GLY A 34 -10.16 -2.62 -17.62
C GLY A 34 -10.89 -2.56 -16.28
N GLU A 35 -10.57 -3.49 -15.40
CA GLU A 35 -11.11 -3.56 -14.05
C GLU A 35 -9.98 -3.65 -13.02
N PHE A 36 -10.27 -3.29 -11.77
CA PHE A 36 -9.36 -3.47 -10.65
C PHE A 36 -10.09 -4.10 -9.45
N SER A 37 -9.31 -4.72 -8.57
CA SER A 37 -9.74 -5.30 -7.30
C SER A 37 -8.81 -4.81 -6.20
N MET A 38 -9.37 -4.45 -5.05
CA MET A 38 -8.61 -4.09 -3.86
C MET A 38 -8.95 -5.05 -2.72
N ALA A 39 -7.97 -5.33 -1.87
CA ALA A 39 -8.18 -6.01 -0.61
C ALA A 39 -7.16 -5.54 0.43
N ALA A 40 -7.55 -5.66 1.69
CA ALA A 40 -6.68 -5.37 2.81
C ALA A 40 -6.87 -6.37 3.95
N ALA A 41 -5.83 -6.56 4.75
CA ALA A 41 -5.86 -7.25 6.03
C ALA A 41 -5.25 -6.36 7.11
N GLN A 42 -5.91 -6.28 8.26
CA GLN A 42 -5.39 -5.53 9.41
C GLN A 42 -4.76 -6.48 10.43
N ALA A 43 -3.49 -6.27 10.74
CA ALA A 43 -2.75 -6.90 11.84
C ALA A 43 -2.52 -5.95 13.00
N ASN A 44 -2.21 -4.68 12.72
CA ASN A 44 -1.86 -3.68 13.72
C ASN A 44 -3.10 -3.16 14.48
N LEU A 45 -2.87 -2.63 15.69
CA LEU A 45 -3.95 -2.09 16.53
C LEU A 45 -4.71 -0.95 15.82
N ALA A 46 -3.96 -0.07 15.16
CA ALA A 46 -4.47 0.83 14.14
C ALA A 46 -3.90 0.35 12.80
N MET A 47 -4.72 0.29 11.76
CA MET A 47 -4.22 -0.05 10.43
C MET A 47 -3.30 1.08 9.94
N GLU A 48 -2.02 0.77 9.77
CA GLU A 48 -0.99 1.71 9.33
C GLU A 48 -0.93 1.74 7.79
N ASP A 49 -1.28 0.64 7.13
CA ASP A 49 -1.50 0.58 5.69
C ASP A 49 -2.68 1.43 5.20
N GLN A 50 -2.52 2.08 4.06
CA GLN A 50 -3.58 2.75 3.33
C GLN A 50 -3.45 2.46 1.83
N ALA A 51 -4.58 2.43 1.11
CA ALA A 51 -4.59 2.17 -0.32
C ALA A 51 -5.74 2.89 -1.01
N GLN A 52 -5.52 3.31 -2.25
CA GLN A 52 -6.55 3.97 -3.06
C GLN A 52 -6.34 3.81 -4.56
N VAL A 53 -7.45 3.88 -5.31
CA VAL A 53 -7.46 3.94 -6.78
C VAL A 53 -8.34 5.11 -7.22
N LEU A 54 -7.78 6.03 -7.99
CA LEU A 54 -8.54 7.06 -8.69
C LEU A 54 -8.65 6.66 -10.15
N ALA A 55 -9.86 6.30 -10.56
CA ALA A 55 -10.18 5.97 -11.94
C ALA A 55 -10.91 7.15 -12.60
N SER A 56 -10.35 7.67 -13.68
CA SER A 56 -10.98 8.66 -14.56
C SER A 56 -10.84 8.22 -16.02
N PRO A 57 -11.59 8.81 -16.96
CA PRO A 57 -11.41 8.53 -18.38
C PRO A 57 -9.99 8.85 -18.89
N ALA A 58 -9.32 9.84 -18.31
CA ALA A 58 -8.00 10.30 -18.74
C ALA A 58 -6.84 9.48 -18.15
N ALA A 59 -6.95 9.11 -16.88
CA ALA A 59 -5.90 8.42 -16.15
C ALA A 59 -6.43 7.52 -15.04
N THR A 60 -5.64 6.51 -14.69
CA THR A 60 -5.83 5.69 -13.48
C THR A 60 -4.63 5.88 -12.56
N LEU A 61 -4.86 6.40 -11.35
CA LEU A 61 -3.84 6.49 -10.31
C LEU A 61 -4.08 5.40 -9.26
N VAL A 62 -3.00 4.79 -8.78
CA VAL A 62 -2.99 3.71 -7.81
C VAL A 62 -2.00 4.08 -6.72
N GLY A 63 -2.42 4.02 -5.45
CA GLY A 63 -1.57 4.34 -4.31
C GLY A 63 -1.61 3.22 -3.28
N VAL A 64 -0.43 2.79 -2.82
CA VAL A 64 -0.25 1.94 -1.64
C VAL A 64 0.71 2.67 -0.70
N TYR A 65 0.29 2.87 0.53
CA TYR A 65 1.01 3.62 1.55
C TYR A 65 1.12 2.76 2.79
N ASP A 66 2.29 2.19 2.99
CA ASP A 66 2.60 1.30 4.09
C ASP A 66 3.21 2.15 5.21
N GLY A 67 2.53 2.21 6.35
CA GLY A 67 2.81 3.15 7.42
C GLY A 67 3.53 2.49 8.59
N HIS A 68 4.30 3.28 9.34
CA HIS A 68 4.97 2.79 10.54
C HIS A 68 5.12 3.88 11.61
N GLY A 69 5.17 3.45 12.86
CA GLY A 69 5.25 4.34 14.02
C GLY A 69 3.92 5.07 14.32
N GLY A 70 2.86 4.74 13.59
CA GLY A 70 1.55 5.37 13.56
C GLY A 70 0.98 5.45 12.14
N ALA A 71 -0.33 5.65 12.03
CA ALA A 71 -1.02 5.74 10.74
C ALA A 71 -1.09 7.17 10.17
N ASP A 72 -0.52 8.18 10.85
CA ASP A 72 -0.67 9.59 10.43
C ASP A 72 -0.07 9.86 9.04
N ALA A 73 1.12 9.33 8.73
CA ALA A 73 1.80 9.58 7.45
C ALA A 73 1.11 8.90 6.26
N SER A 74 0.71 7.63 6.39
CA SER A 74 0.00 6.91 5.33
C SER A 74 -1.39 7.48 5.07
N ARG A 75 -2.12 7.90 6.12
CA ARG A 75 -3.41 8.59 6.00
C ARG A 75 -3.27 9.97 5.37
N PHE A 76 -2.22 10.70 5.74
CA PHE A 76 -1.85 11.95 5.07
C PHE A 76 -1.63 11.71 3.58
N LEU A 77 -0.78 10.74 3.21
CA LEU A 77 -0.47 10.44 1.81
C LEU A 77 -1.71 10.09 0.99
N ARG A 78 -2.59 9.24 1.54
CA ARG A 78 -3.88 8.92 0.92
C ARG A 78 -4.67 10.19 0.58
N SER A 79 -4.69 11.16 1.48
CA SER A 79 -5.43 12.41 1.27
C SER A 79 -4.74 13.46 0.39
N ARG A 80 -3.40 13.43 0.26
CA ARG A 80 -2.62 14.55 -0.32
C ARG A 80 -1.85 14.21 -1.59
N LEU A 81 -1.40 12.98 -1.78
CA LEU A 81 -0.52 12.66 -2.90
C LEU A 81 -1.20 12.83 -4.25
N PHE A 82 -2.41 12.26 -4.43
CA PHE A 82 -3.13 12.39 -5.70
C PHE A 82 -3.49 13.84 -6.02
N PRO A 83 -3.99 14.67 -5.08
CA PRO A 83 -4.13 16.11 -5.32
C PRO A 83 -2.85 16.80 -5.80
N HIS A 84 -1.68 16.48 -5.22
CA HIS A 84 -0.40 17.03 -5.69
C HIS A 84 -0.07 16.57 -7.10
N VAL A 85 -0.25 15.28 -7.42
CA VAL A 85 -0.06 14.72 -8.77
C VAL A 85 -0.95 15.43 -9.78
N GLN A 86 -2.25 15.55 -9.51
CA GLN A 86 -3.20 16.19 -10.42
C GLN A 86 -2.91 17.67 -10.62
N ARG A 87 -2.50 18.38 -9.56
CA ARG A 87 -2.09 19.79 -9.66
C ARG A 87 -0.90 19.93 -10.62
N PHE A 88 0.15 19.16 -10.40
CA PHE A 88 1.37 19.27 -11.20
C PHE A 88 1.20 18.72 -12.62
N GLU A 89 0.36 17.70 -12.82
CA GLU A 89 -0.05 17.23 -14.15
C GLU A 89 -0.74 18.35 -14.94
N LYS A 90 -1.66 19.09 -14.31
CA LYS A 90 -2.34 20.23 -14.94
C LYS A 90 -1.38 21.37 -15.27
N GLU A 91 -0.47 21.71 -14.36
CA GLU A 91 0.54 22.76 -14.57
C GLU A 91 1.49 22.43 -15.72
N GLN A 92 1.90 21.17 -15.85
CA GLN A 92 2.86 20.73 -16.88
C GLN A 92 2.19 20.33 -18.20
N GLY A 93 0.87 20.13 -18.21
CA GLY A 93 0.11 19.73 -19.40
C GLY A 93 0.12 18.22 -19.68
N GLY A 94 0.43 17.39 -18.69
CA GLY A 94 0.41 15.93 -18.81
C GLY A 94 1.29 15.22 -17.79
N MET A 95 1.03 13.92 -17.59
CA MET A 95 1.80 13.07 -16.66
C MET A 95 3.26 12.94 -17.11
N SER A 96 4.19 13.10 -16.16
CA SER A 96 5.62 12.95 -16.41
C SER A 96 6.34 12.47 -15.15
N THR A 97 7.62 12.09 -15.27
CA THR A 97 8.47 11.80 -14.10
C THR A 97 8.63 13.04 -13.21
N GLU A 98 8.67 14.23 -13.81
CA GLU A 98 8.79 15.50 -13.08
C GLU A 98 7.53 15.83 -12.29
N VAL A 99 6.33 15.60 -12.86
CA VAL A 99 5.05 15.71 -12.13
C VAL A 99 5.10 14.88 -10.86
N ILE A 100 5.55 13.62 -10.99
CA ILE A 100 5.57 12.67 -9.88
C ILE A 100 6.61 13.10 -8.83
N ARG A 101 7.83 13.47 -9.22
CA ARG A 101 8.84 13.97 -8.27
C ARG A 101 8.37 15.18 -7.51
N ARG A 102 7.80 16.18 -8.20
CA ARG A 102 7.23 17.37 -7.57
C ARG A 102 6.12 17.00 -6.60
N ALA A 103 5.27 16.02 -6.94
CA ALA A 103 4.21 15.56 -6.05
C ALA A 103 4.73 14.92 -4.76
N PHE A 104 5.76 14.08 -4.85
CA PHE A 104 6.42 13.49 -3.67
C PHE A 104 7.11 14.55 -2.82
N GLY A 105 7.88 15.47 -3.44
CA GLY A 105 8.53 16.56 -2.72
C GLY A 105 7.55 17.49 -2.02
N ALA A 106 6.42 17.81 -2.66
CA ALA A 106 5.36 18.61 -2.05
C ALA A 106 4.65 17.88 -0.90
N ALA A 107 4.44 16.57 -1.03
CA ALA A 107 3.88 15.76 0.06
C ALA A 107 4.81 15.70 1.27
N GLU A 108 6.12 15.51 1.06
CA GLU A 108 7.11 15.52 2.15
C GLU A 108 7.16 16.86 2.88
N GLU A 109 7.27 17.98 2.15
CA GLU A 109 7.34 19.31 2.78
C GLU A 109 6.03 19.65 3.52
N GLU A 110 4.88 19.27 2.95
CA GLU A 110 3.60 19.49 3.62
C GLU A 110 3.47 18.63 4.89
N PHE A 111 3.90 17.37 4.87
CA PHE A 111 3.89 16.53 6.07
C PHE A 111 4.85 17.07 7.14
N LEU A 112 6.05 17.49 6.73
CA LEU A 112 7.01 18.15 7.62
C LEU A 112 6.40 19.42 8.27
N GLN A 113 5.63 20.19 7.51
CA GLN A 113 4.92 21.35 8.05
C GLN A 113 3.87 20.96 9.09
N GLN A 114 3.15 19.84 8.93
CA GLN A 114 2.25 19.32 9.96
C GLN A 114 3.01 18.89 11.22
N VAL A 115 4.15 18.22 11.06
CA VAL A 115 5.02 17.83 12.19
C VAL A 115 5.54 19.07 12.94
N ARG A 116 5.98 20.12 12.23
CA ARG A 116 6.36 21.42 12.84
C ARG A 116 5.24 22.01 13.68
N GLN A 117 4.03 22.07 13.14
CA GLN A 117 2.87 22.67 13.80
C GLN A 117 2.43 21.87 15.03
N ALA A 118 2.51 20.54 14.96
CA ALA A 118 2.11 19.65 16.04
C ALA A 118 3.24 19.33 17.04
N TRP A 119 4.46 19.84 16.84
CA TRP A 119 5.66 19.34 17.52
C TRP A 119 5.56 19.32 19.04
N ARG A 120 5.05 20.41 19.63
CA ARG A 120 4.93 20.55 21.09
C ARG A 120 3.83 19.67 21.68
N GLN A 121 2.74 19.43 20.94
CA GLN A 121 1.57 18.70 21.44
C GLN A 121 1.62 17.20 21.11
N ARG A 122 2.18 16.83 19.96
CA ARG A 122 2.26 15.46 19.45
C ARG A 122 3.68 15.14 18.95
N PRO A 123 4.70 15.15 19.82
CA PRO A 123 6.08 14.93 19.37
C PRO A 123 6.32 13.56 18.74
N LYS A 124 5.49 12.55 19.06
CA LYS A 124 5.53 11.25 18.39
C LYS A 124 5.31 11.34 16.88
N MET A 125 4.65 12.38 16.37
CA MET A 125 4.41 12.58 14.93
C MET A 125 5.71 12.68 14.13
N ALA A 126 6.81 13.16 14.74
CA ALA A 126 8.10 13.21 14.05
C ALA A 126 8.71 11.82 13.79
N ALA A 127 8.24 10.78 14.49
CA ALA A 127 8.67 9.39 14.32
C ALA A 127 7.68 8.54 13.51
N VAL A 128 6.60 9.15 13.00
CA VAL A 128 5.68 8.49 12.07
C VAL A 128 6.20 8.64 10.65
N GLY A 129 6.19 7.57 9.89
CA GLY A 129 6.57 7.57 8.49
C GLY A 129 5.72 6.62 7.65
N SER A 130 5.91 6.68 6.34
CA SER A 130 5.25 5.76 5.41
C SER A 130 6.06 5.57 4.13
N CYS A 131 6.16 4.31 3.70
CA CYS A 131 6.48 3.95 2.33
C CYS A 131 5.35 4.41 1.40
N CYS A 132 5.67 4.67 0.14
CA CYS A 132 4.73 5.20 -0.83
C CYS A 132 5.00 4.64 -2.23
N LEU A 133 4.08 3.82 -2.70
CA LEU A 133 4.07 3.26 -4.04
C LEU A 133 2.94 3.89 -4.86
N LEU A 134 3.30 4.59 -5.93
CA LEU A 134 2.38 5.23 -6.87
C LEU A 134 2.47 4.54 -8.24
N GLY A 135 1.34 4.10 -8.75
CA GLY A 135 1.15 3.74 -10.16
C GLY A 135 0.31 4.80 -10.86
N ALA A 136 0.69 5.20 -12.08
CA ALA A 136 -0.14 6.04 -12.95
C ALA A 136 -0.20 5.46 -14.35
N ILE A 137 -1.41 5.22 -14.85
CA ILE A 137 -1.67 4.86 -16.25
C ILE A 137 -2.30 6.07 -16.93
N SER A 138 -1.55 6.71 -17.82
CA SER A 138 -2.01 7.86 -18.62
C SER A 138 -1.73 7.57 -20.09
N GLY A 139 -2.80 7.56 -20.91
CA GLY A 139 -2.70 6.99 -22.25
C GLY A 139 -2.13 5.57 -22.18
N ASP A 140 -1.26 5.17 -23.09
CA ASP A 140 -0.55 3.87 -23.13
C ASP A 140 0.69 3.80 -22.23
N THR A 141 0.92 4.81 -21.39
CA THR A 141 2.14 4.91 -20.59
C THR A 141 1.83 4.58 -19.14
N LEU A 142 2.62 3.67 -18.58
CA LEU A 142 2.66 3.33 -17.17
C LEU A 142 3.86 4.03 -16.52
N TYR A 143 3.59 4.73 -15.43
CA TYR A 143 4.58 5.28 -14.51
C TYR A 143 4.44 4.51 -13.20
N VAL A 144 5.56 4.07 -12.63
CA VAL A 144 5.62 3.45 -11.32
C VAL A 144 6.69 4.15 -10.51
N ALA A 145 6.29 4.79 -9.41
CA ALA A 145 7.18 5.47 -8.49
C ALA A 145 7.15 4.78 -7.15
N ASN A 146 8.30 4.31 -6.69
CA ASN A 146 8.45 3.61 -5.43
C ASN A 146 9.33 4.39 -4.46
N LEU A 147 8.88 4.48 -3.21
CA LEU A 147 9.60 5.06 -2.09
C LEU A 147 9.39 4.12 -0.90
N GLY A 148 10.41 3.35 -0.52
CA GLY A 148 10.26 2.25 0.44
C GLY A 148 10.27 0.87 -0.22
N ASP A 149 9.62 -0.10 0.42
CA ASP A 149 9.66 -1.53 0.11
C ASP A 149 8.29 -2.19 -0.17
N SER A 150 7.26 -1.37 -0.36
CA SER A 150 6.14 -1.78 -1.21
C SER A 150 6.64 -2.11 -2.63
N ARG A 151 5.92 -3.00 -3.33
CA ARG A 151 6.38 -3.49 -4.65
C ARG A 151 5.24 -3.53 -5.66
N ALA A 152 5.58 -3.17 -6.91
CA ALA A 152 4.72 -3.35 -8.07
C ALA A 152 5.27 -4.46 -9.00
N VAL A 153 4.39 -5.38 -9.41
CA VAL A 153 4.73 -6.49 -10.31
C VAL A 153 3.75 -6.55 -11.47
N LEU A 154 4.28 -6.67 -12.69
CA LEU A 154 3.53 -6.90 -13.92
C LEU A 154 3.40 -8.39 -14.20
N GLY A 155 2.18 -8.87 -14.40
CA GLY A 155 1.91 -10.16 -15.00
C GLY A 155 1.78 -10.02 -16.50
N ARG A 156 2.72 -10.59 -17.26
CA ARG A 156 2.69 -10.57 -18.74
C ARG A 156 2.54 -11.97 -19.31
N ARG A 157 1.77 -12.09 -20.39
CA ARG A 157 1.66 -13.34 -21.15
C ARG A 157 2.95 -13.58 -21.94
N VAL A 158 3.44 -14.81 -21.92
CA VAL A 158 4.51 -15.24 -22.84
C VAL A 158 3.92 -15.40 -24.24
N VAL A 159 4.55 -14.78 -25.25
CA VAL A 159 4.10 -14.85 -26.64
C VAL A 159 4.07 -16.31 -27.10
N GLY A 160 2.95 -16.75 -27.70
CA GLY A 160 2.74 -18.15 -28.11
C GLY A 160 2.44 -19.13 -26.97
N GLY A 161 2.44 -18.67 -25.71
CA GLY A 161 2.26 -19.51 -24.52
C GLY A 161 0.92 -19.36 -23.82
N GLY A 162 0.53 -20.44 -23.12
CA GLY A 162 -0.59 -20.45 -22.18
C GLY A 162 -0.25 -19.94 -20.77
N VAL A 163 0.93 -19.35 -20.58
CA VAL A 163 1.49 -18.99 -19.26
C VAL A 163 1.74 -17.49 -19.13
N ALA A 164 1.68 -16.99 -17.89
CA ALA A 164 2.14 -15.67 -17.52
C ALA A 164 3.45 -15.74 -16.74
N VAL A 165 4.29 -14.73 -16.89
CA VAL A 165 5.54 -14.52 -16.14
C VAL A 165 5.47 -13.20 -15.37
N ALA A 166 6.17 -13.15 -14.24
CA ALA A 166 6.31 -11.94 -13.45
C ALA A 166 7.44 -11.06 -13.98
N GLU A 167 7.19 -9.75 -13.99
CA GLU A 167 8.21 -8.73 -14.19
C GLU A 167 8.07 -7.71 -13.06
N ARG A 168 9.08 -7.63 -12.18
CA ARG A 168 9.12 -6.64 -11.11
C ARG A 168 9.37 -5.26 -11.71
N LEU A 169 8.60 -4.25 -11.29
CA LEU A 169 8.66 -2.88 -11.81
C LEU A 169 9.32 -1.89 -10.83
N THR A 170 9.75 -2.36 -9.66
CA THR A 170 10.25 -1.54 -8.57
C THR A 170 11.43 -2.20 -7.90
N ASP A 171 12.47 -1.42 -7.62
CA ASP A 171 13.50 -1.80 -6.67
C ASP A 171 13.05 -1.38 -5.25
N GLU A 172 13.35 -2.22 -4.27
CA GLU A 172 12.95 -2.00 -2.88
C GLU A 172 14.04 -1.23 -2.15
N HIS A 173 13.63 -0.16 -1.47
CA HIS A 173 14.50 0.69 -0.68
C HIS A 173 14.61 0.17 0.76
N ASN A 174 15.11 -1.06 0.92
CA ASN A 174 15.25 -1.74 2.21
C ASN A 174 16.71 -2.16 2.45
N ALA A 175 17.22 -1.94 3.65
CA ALA A 175 18.60 -2.23 4.06
C ALA A 175 18.96 -3.73 4.04
N ALA A 176 17.98 -4.63 3.86
CA ALA A 176 18.23 -6.03 3.52
C ALA A 176 18.99 -6.15 2.18
N SER A 177 18.76 -5.24 1.23
CA SER A 177 19.50 -5.15 -0.03
C SER A 177 20.93 -4.67 0.20
N GLU A 178 21.90 -5.39 -0.36
CA GLU A 178 23.30 -4.96 -0.33
C GLU A 178 23.53 -3.66 -1.10
N GLU A 179 22.82 -3.47 -2.22
CA GLU A 179 22.91 -2.24 -3.02
C GLU A 179 22.47 -1.01 -2.21
N VAL A 180 21.35 -1.13 -1.48
CA VAL A 180 20.86 -0.06 -0.59
C VAL A 180 21.85 0.21 0.54
N ARG A 181 22.49 -0.82 1.11
CA ARG A 181 23.53 -0.62 2.14
C ARG A 181 24.76 0.11 1.60
N ARG A 182 25.18 -0.21 0.36
CA ARG A 182 26.29 0.49 -0.32
C ARG A 182 25.92 1.94 -0.61
N GLU A 183 24.72 2.21 -1.12
CA GLU A 183 24.19 3.57 -1.33
C GLU A 183 24.22 4.39 -0.03
N LEU A 184 23.63 3.85 1.05
CA LEU A 184 23.60 4.50 2.36
C LEU A 184 25.01 4.83 2.88
N THR A 185 25.95 3.88 2.74
CA THR A 185 27.36 4.06 3.15
C THR A 185 28.07 5.12 2.30
N ALA A 186 27.83 5.13 0.99
CA ALA A 186 28.43 6.11 0.07
C ALA A 186 27.90 7.53 0.29
N LEU A 187 26.63 7.69 0.64
CA LEU A 187 26.03 8.97 1.01
C LEU A 187 26.46 9.44 2.41
N ASN A 188 26.90 8.51 3.26
CA ASN A 188 27.26 8.76 4.65
C ASN A 188 28.66 8.21 5.02
N PRO A 189 29.73 8.61 4.32
CA PRO A 189 31.07 8.03 4.50
C PRO A 189 31.67 8.28 5.89
N ASP A 190 31.13 9.26 6.63
CA ASP A 190 31.59 9.70 7.94
C ASP A 190 30.60 9.35 9.08
N ASP A 191 29.68 8.41 8.83
CA ASP A 191 28.73 7.86 9.80
C ASP A 191 28.79 6.33 9.80
N ALA A 192 29.68 5.76 10.61
CA ALA A 192 29.83 4.31 10.77
C ALA A 192 28.58 3.61 11.34
N GLN A 193 27.58 4.37 11.80
CA GLN A 193 26.31 3.86 12.30
C GLN A 193 25.18 4.01 11.29
N ILE A 194 25.43 4.46 10.05
CA ILE A 194 24.37 4.63 9.06
C ILE A 194 23.64 3.31 8.76
N VAL A 195 24.36 2.20 8.71
CA VAL A 195 23.83 0.86 8.45
C VAL A 195 24.31 -0.08 9.56
N VAL A 196 23.39 -0.59 10.36
CA VAL A 196 23.68 -1.45 11.51
C VAL A 196 22.86 -2.72 11.44
N HIS A 197 23.50 -3.87 11.64
CA HIS A 197 22.79 -5.13 11.82
C HIS A 197 22.32 -5.24 13.27
N ALA A 198 21.02 -5.05 13.51
CA ALA A 198 20.42 -5.02 14.83
C ALA A 198 19.06 -5.72 14.84
N ARG A 199 18.78 -6.48 15.90
CA ARG A 199 17.53 -7.24 16.06
C ARG A 199 17.25 -8.17 14.87
N GLY A 200 18.30 -8.86 14.41
CA GLY A 200 18.21 -9.87 13.33
C GLY A 200 18.08 -9.33 11.91
N ALA A 201 18.19 -8.02 11.69
CA ALA A 201 18.09 -7.42 10.37
C ALA A 201 19.01 -6.20 10.21
N TRP A 202 19.31 -5.85 8.97
CA TRP A 202 19.99 -4.59 8.63
C TRP A 202 19.02 -3.41 8.77
N ARG A 203 19.47 -2.33 9.38
CA ARG A 203 18.65 -1.15 9.67
C ARG A 203 19.44 0.14 9.50
N VAL A 204 18.78 1.16 8.98
CA VAL A 204 19.26 2.54 8.96
C VAL A 204 19.34 3.07 10.40
N LYS A 205 20.54 3.51 10.81
CA LYS A 205 20.83 3.98 12.19
C LYS A 205 20.48 2.94 13.28
N GLY A 206 20.39 1.65 12.94
CA GLY A 206 19.94 0.59 13.85
C GLY A 206 18.43 0.58 14.14
N ILE A 207 17.65 1.45 13.50
CA ILE A 207 16.27 1.74 13.88
C ILE A 207 15.27 1.10 12.90
N ILE A 208 15.29 1.53 11.64
CA ILE A 208 14.29 1.17 10.62
C ILE A 208 14.93 0.44 9.44
N GLN A 209 14.20 -0.46 8.76
CA GLN A 209 14.75 -1.22 7.63
C GLN A 209 14.70 -0.46 6.30
N VAL A 210 13.68 0.38 6.09
CA VAL A 210 13.54 1.18 4.87
C VAL A 210 14.51 2.36 4.85
N SER A 211 15.07 2.66 3.67
CA SER A 211 16.00 3.78 3.44
C SER A 211 15.31 5.01 2.86
N ARG A 212 14.05 4.89 2.45
CA ARG A 212 13.28 5.99 1.85
C ARG A 212 11.83 5.98 2.31
N THR A 213 11.34 7.13 2.77
CA THR A 213 9.99 7.29 3.34
C THR A 213 9.50 8.73 3.17
N ILE A 214 8.19 8.93 3.29
CA ILE A 214 7.61 10.23 3.67
C ILE A 214 7.48 10.25 5.19
N GLY A 215 7.78 11.39 5.83
CA GLY A 215 7.81 11.45 7.30
C GLY A 215 9.14 10.97 7.88
N ASP A 216 9.13 10.26 9.02
CA ASP A 216 10.35 9.93 9.78
C ASP A 216 11.27 11.15 9.98
N VAL A 217 10.66 12.30 10.27
CA VAL A 217 11.34 13.60 10.32
C VAL A 217 12.55 13.56 11.27
N TYR A 218 12.45 12.83 12.38
CA TYR A 218 13.54 12.65 13.33
C TYR A 218 14.80 11.97 12.74
N LEU A 219 14.67 11.22 11.64
CA LEU A 219 15.80 10.60 10.91
C LEU A 219 16.27 11.47 9.73
N LYS A 220 15.59 12.58 9.45
CA LYS A 220 15.92 13.50 8.36
C LYS A 220 16.42 14.85 8.86
N LYS A 221 16.01 15.26 10.05
CA LYS A 221 16.17 16.62 10.60
C LYS A 221 16.67 16.54 12.05
N GLN A 222 17.95 16.87 12.26
CA GLN A 222 18.61 16.76 13.57
C GLN A 222 17.92 17.60 14.64
N GLU A 223 17.33 18.73 14.26
CA GLU A 223 16.60 19.61 15.18
C GLU A 223 15.43 18.90 15.87
N TYR A 224 14.91 17.80 15.32
CA TYR A 224 13.89 16.99 15.99
C TYR A 224 14.50 15.89 16.85
N SER A 225 15.50 15.15 16.35
CA SER A 225 16.11 14.07 17.13
C SER A 225 16.90 14.58 18.35
N MET A 226 17.40 15.82 18.32
CA MET A 226 18.18 16.41 19.39
C MET A 226 17.37 17.34 20.32
N ASP A 227 16.15 17.69 19.97
CA ASP A 227 15.29 18.52 20.83
C ASP A 227 14.91 17.72 22.11
N PRO A 228 15.04 18.31 23.31
CA PRO A 228 14.65 17.67 24.56
C PRO A 228 13.24 17.06 24.58
N VAL A 229 12.30 17.63 23.83
CA VAL A 229 10.92 17.12 23.68
C VAL A 229 10.92 15.71 23.08
N PHE A 230 11.86 15.39 22.18
CA PHE A 230 11.96 14.07 21.54
C PHE A 230 12.40 12.97 22.51
N ARG A 231 12.97 13.31 23.68
CA ARG A 231 13.33 12.31 24.70
C ARG A 231 12.14 11.49 25.21
N ASN A 232 10.92 12.01 25.04
CA ASN A 232 9.67 11.28 25.33
C ASN A 232 9.26 10.29 24.22
N VAL A 233 9.95 10.32 23.07
CA VAL A 233 9.72 9.48 21.89
C VAL A 233 10.84 8.46 21.72
N GLY A 234 12.10 8.91 21.83
CA GLY A 234 13.26 8.05 21.67
C GLY A 234 14.57 8.73 22.10
N PRO A 235 15.69 8.00 22.06
CA PRO A 235 17.00 8.56 22.36
C PRO A 235 17.43 9.59 21.30
N PRO A 236 18.32 10.53 21.64
CA PRO A 236 18.90 11.43 20.66
C PRO A 236 19.68 10.68 19.57
N ILE A 237 19.49 11.08 18.32
CA ILE A 237 20.16 10.47 17.16
C ILE A 237 20.93 11.58 16.44
N PRO A 238 22.27 11.63 16.59
CA PRO A 238 23.10 12.58 15.86
C PRO A 238 23.02 12.31 14.35
N LEU A 239 22.76 13.37 13.58
CA LEU A 239 22.61 13.33 12.13
C LEU A 239 23.42 14.47 11.51
N LYS A 240 24.44 14.12 10.72
CA LYS A 240 25.18 15.12 9.94
C LYS A 240 24.45 15.52 8.65
N ARG A 241 23.53 14.67 8.20
CA ARG A 241 22.64 14.83 7.04
C ARG A 241 21.45 13.87 7.20
N PRO A 242 20.39 13.98 6.38
CA PRO A 242 19.27 13.06 6.43
C PRO A 242 19.72 11.60 6.25
N ALA A 243 19.33 10.72 7.16
CA ALA A 243 19.60 9.29 7.06
C ALA A 243 18.64 8.57 6.10
N LEU A 244 17.48 9.18 5.82
CA LEU A 244 16.45 8.69 4.91
C LEU A 244 16.20 9.71 3.79
N SER A 245 15.85 9.22 2.60
CA SER A 245 15.45 10.06 1.46
C SER A 245 13.93 10.07 1.27
N ALA A 246 13.39 11.16 0.73
CA ALA A 246 12.00 11.26 0.25
C ALA A 246 11.90 11.19 -1.29
N GLU A 247 13.01 10.92 -1.98
CA GLU A 247 13.05 10.84 -3.45
C GLU A 247 12.66 9.44 -3.95
N PRO A 248 11.56 9.30 -4.73
CA PRO A 248 11.15 8.01 -5.26
C PRO A 248 12.05 7.56 -6.42
N SER A 249 12.20 6.25 -6.57
CA SER A 249 12.71 5.67 -7.82
C SER A 249 11.53 5.52 -8.79
N ILE A 250 11.67 6.05 -10.01
CA ILE A 250 10.57 6.12 -10.98
C ILE A 250 10.93 5.34 -12.25
N GLN A 251 10.11 4.34 -12.59
CA GLN A 251 10.16 3.65 -13.87
C GLN A 251 9.01 4.10 -14.77
N VAL A 252 9.29 4.26 -16.06
CA VAL A 252 8.29 4.62 -17.08
C VAL A 252 8.37 3.64 -18.24
N ARG A 253 7.23 3.16 -18.71
CA ARG A 253 7.17 2.34 -19.93
C ARG A 253 5.87 2.47 -20.68
N LYS A 254 5.91 2.10 -21.95
CA LYS A 254 4.72 1.82 -22.75
C LYS A 254 4.18 0.44 -22.40
N LEU A 255 2.87 0.36 -22.17
CA LEU A 255 2.16 -0.89 -21.97
C LEU A 255 2.04 -1.66 -23.29
N LYS A 256 2.26 -2.97 -23.24
CA LYS A 256 2.29 -3.86 -24.41
C LYS A 256 1.00 -4.68 -24.55
N PRO A 257 0.72 -5.23 -25.75
CA PRO A 257 -0.33 -6.21 -26.02
C PRO A 257 -0.45 -7.38 -25.04
N ASN A 258 0.70 -7.84 -24.53
CA ASN A 258 0.78 -9.00 -23.67
C ASN A 258 0.84 -8.67 -22.17
N ASP A 259 0.79 -7.39 -21.79
CA ASP A 259 0.70 -6.97 -20.40
C ASP A 259 -0.74 -7.21 -19.90
N LEU A 260 -0.93 -8.11 -18.93
CA LEU A 260 -2.26 -8.59 -18.54
C LEU A 260 -2.82 -7.85 -17.32
N PHE A 261 -1.99 -7.65 -16.31
CA PHE A 261 -2.37 -7.02 -15.05
C PHE A 261 -1.16 -6.54 -14.27
N LEU A 262 -1.38 -5.58 -13.39
CA LEU A 262 -0.42 -5.08 -12.42
C LEU A 262 -0.87 -5.48 -11.01
N ILE A 263 0.08 -5.80 -10.14
CA ILE A 263 -0.13 -6.03 -8.71
C ILE A 263 0.67 -4.96 -7.97
N PHE A 264 -0.01 -4.12 -7.19
CA PHE A 264 0.60 -3.17 -6.26
C PHE A 264 0.29 -3.65 -4.85
N ALA A 265 1.30 -3.83 -4.01
CA ALA A 265 1.07 -4.25 -2.63
C ALA A 265 2.17 -3.80 -1.66
N SER A 266 1.79 -3.68 -0.38
CA SER A 266 2.72 -3.47 0.74
C SER A 266 3.59 -4.70 0.99
N ASP A 267 4.65 -4.52 1.77
CA ASP A 267 5.60 -5.58 2.08
C ASP A 267 4.93 -6.78 2.76
N GLY A 268 3.84 -6.57 3.51
CA GLY A 268 3.05 -7.61 4.15
C GLY A 268 2.51 -8.67 3.19
N LEU A 269 2.39 -8.38 1.88
CA LEU A 269 2.18 -9.42 0.87
C LEU A 269 3.48 -10.15 0.51
N TRP A 270 4.52 -9.37 0.23
CA TRP A 270 5.78 -9.81 -0.38
C TRP A 270 6.72 -10.52 0.60
N GLU A 271 6.54 -10.36 1.91
CA GLU A 271 7.16 -11.19 2.95
C GLU A 271 6.75 -12.68 2.87
N HIS A 272 5.59 -12.93 2.24
CA HIS A 272 4.98 -14.25 2.19
C HIS A 272 4.86 -14.82 0.77
N LEU A 273 4.80 -13.98 -0.26
CA LEU A 273 4.67 -14.42 -1.66
C LEU A 273 5.83 -13.90 -2.52
N SER A 274 6.34 -14.77 -3.39
CA SER A 274 7.23 -14.35 -4.47
C SER A 274 6.45 -13.68 -5.61
N ASP A 275 7.17 -12.94 -6.46
CA ASP A 275 6.61 -12.29 -7.65
C ASP A 275 5.86 -13.31 -8.52
N ASP A 276 6.49 -14.45 -8.79
CA ASP A 276 5.89 -15.53 -9.58
C ASP A 276 4.66 -16.14 -8.89
N ALA A 277 4.71 -16.40 -7.59
CA ALA A 277 3.57 -16.96 -6.87
C ALA A 277 2.34 -16.03 -6.96
N ALA A 278 2.54 -14.73 -6.74
CA ALA A 278 1.47 -13.73 -6.85
C ALA A 278 0.90 -13.66 -8.27
N VAL A 279 1.77 -13.59 -9.29
CA VAL A 279 1.35 -13.58 -10.70
C VAL A 279 0.60 -14.85 -11.09
N GLN A 280 1.05 -16.03 -10.64
CA GLN A 280 0.36 -17.30 -10.92
C GLN A 280 -1.03 -17.34 -10.26
N ILE A 281 -1.18 -16.81 -9.04
CA ILE A 281 -2.49 -16.71 -8.38
C ILE A 281 -3.43 -15.85 -9.22
N VAL A 282 -3.00 -14.65 -9.63
CA VAL A 282 -3.83 -13.74 -10.45
C VAL A 282 -4.16 -14.35 -11.80
N PHE A 283 -3.18 -14.96 -12.46
CA PHE A 283 -3.36 -15.50 -13.81
C PHE A 283 -4.29 -16.72 -13.87
N LYS A 284 -4.25 -17.60 -12.86
CA LYS A 284 -4.98 -18.87 -12.84
C LYS A 284 -6.36 -18.82 -12.18
N ASN A 285 -6.74 -17.70 -11.57
CA ASN A 285 -7.99 -17.58 -10.83
C ASN A 285 -8.97 -16.57 -11.46
N PRO A 286 -10.27 -16.68 -11.17
CA PRO A 286 -11.24 -15.67 -11.56
C PRO A 286 -10.88 -14.28 -11.01
N ARG A 287 -11.23 -13.23 -11.76
CA ARG A 287 -10.96 -11.83 -11.38
C ARG A 287 -11.68 -11.41 -10.10
N THR A 288 -12.90 -11.90 -9.89
CA THR A 288 -13.72 -11.53 -8.73
C THR A 288 -13.03 -11.97 -7.44
N GLY A 289 -12.78 -11.02 -6.54
CA GLY A 289 -12.09 -11.23 -5.28
C GLY A 289 -10.61 -11.58 -5.41
N ILE A 290 -9.95 -11.25 -6.54
CA ILE A 290 -8.57 -11.66 -6.77
C ILE A 290 -7.57 -11.03 -5.78
N ALA A 291 -7.74 -9.76 -5.41
CA ALA A 291 -6.87 -9.13 -4.41
C ALA A 291 -6.98 -9.85 -3.06
N ASN A 292 -8.19 -10.25 -2.66
CA ASN A 292 -8.42 -11.01 -1.43
C ASN A 292 -7.86 -12.45 -1.51
N ARG A 293 -7.78 -13.05 -2.71
CA ARG A 293 -7.08 -14.33 -2.88
C ARG A 293 -5.59 -14.19 -2.62
N LEU A 294 -4.96 -13.09 -3.07
CA LEU A 294 -3.56 -12.79 -2.76
C LEU A 294 -3.35 -12.59 -1.26
N VAL A 295 -4.18 -11.76 -0.61
CA VAL A 295 -4.14 -11.55 0.85
C VAL A 295 -4.28 -12.89 1.59
N LYS A 296 -5.29 -13.71 1.25
CA LYS A 296 -5.47 -15.03 1.89
C LYS A 296 -4.31 -15.99 1.63
N ALA A 297 -3.64 -15.91 0.48
CA ALA A 297 -2.48 -16.74 0.21
C ALA A 297 -1.28 -16.32 1.08
N ALA A 298 -1.02 -15.02 1.21
CA ALA A 298 0.01 -14.51 2.12
C ALA A 298 -0.28 -14.88 3.58
N LEU A 299 -1.51 -14.69 4.04
CA LEU A 299 -1.89 -15.06 5.41
C LEU A 299 -1.78 -16.57 5.68
N LYS A 300 -2.12 -17.42 4.71
CA LYS A 300 -1.90 -18.87 4.84
C LYS A 300 -0.42 -19.20 5.02
N GLU A 301 0.45 -18.57 4.22
CA GLU A 301 1.89 -18.78 4.34
C GLU A 301 2.44 -18.22 5.66
N ALA A 302 1.97 -17.06 6.11
CA ALA A 302 2.29 -16.49 7.42
C ALA A 302 1.94 -17.45 8.56
N THR A 303 0.72 -18.01 8.54
CA THR A 303 0.27 -18.97 9.55
C THR A 303 1.03 -20.28 9.50
N ARG A 304 1.42 -20.76 8.31
CA ARG A 304 2.26 -21.95 8.12
C ARG A 304 3.65 -21.77 8.74
N LYS A 305 4.30 -20.61 8.53
CA LYS A 305 5.62 -20.27 9.12
C LYS A 305 5.58 -20.17 10.65
N ARG A 306 4.39 -19.99 11.24
CA ARG A 306 4.18 -19.80 12.69
C ARG A 306 3.43 -20.97 13.35
N GLU A 307 3.14 -22.04 12.61
CA GLU A 307 2.43 -23.23 13.10
C GLU A 307 1.05 -22.92 13.73
N VAL A 308 0.36 -21.90 13.21
CA VAL A 308 -1.00 -21.52 13.62
C VAL A 308 -1.98 -21.85 12.49
N SER A 309 -3.25 -22.13 12.79
CA SER A 309 -4.25 -22.30 11.74
C SER A 309 -4.80 -20.95 11.26
N PHE A 310 -5.21 -20.86 9.99
CA PHE A 310 -5.87 -19.65 9.48
C PHE A 310 -7.17 -19.33 10.22
N ARG A 311 -7.83 -20.33 10.84
CA ARG A 311 -9.02 -20.11 11.67
C ARG A 311 -8.64 -19.41 12.98
N ASP A 312 -7.56 -19.86 13.62
CA ASP A 312 -7.08 -19.29 14.89
C ASP A 312 -6.49 -17.90 14.68
N LEU A 313 -5.83 -17.62 13.55
CA LEU A 313 -5.35 -16.27 13.24
C LEU A 313 -6.46 -15.21 13.33
N LYS A 314 -7.68 -15.57 12.93
CA LYS A 314 -8.83 -14.66 12.97
C LYS A 314 -9.32 -14.37 14.38
N THR A 315 -9.09 -15.29 15.33
CA THR A 315 -9.49 -15.12 16.73
C THR A 315 -8.46 -14.32 17.52
N ILE A 316 -7.24 -14.17 16.99
CA ILE A 316 -6.19 -13.33 17.58
C ILE A 316 -6.56 -11.86 17.38
N GLU A 317 -6.55 -11.09 18.46
CA GLU A 317 -6.84 -9.65 18.45
C GLU A 317 -5.81 -8.86 17.63
N LYS A 318 -6.25 -7.75 17.03
CA LYS A 318 -5.36 -6.80 16.36
C LYS A 318 -4.33 -6.22 17.34
N GLY A 319 -3.14 -5.86 16.85
CA GLY A 319 -1.97 -5.54 17.66
C GLY A 319 -1.20 -6.80 18.05
N VAL A 320 -1.87 -7.79 18.66
CA VAL A 320 -1.24 -9.11 18.93
C VAL A 320 -0.99 -9.85 17.61
N ARG A 321 -1.92 -9.75 16.65
CA ARG A 321 -1.84 -10.37 15.32
C ARG A 321 -0.58 -9.94 14.54
N ARG A 322 0.01 -8.77 14.82
CA ARG A 322 1.23 -8.26 14.16
C ARG A 322 2.45 -9.18 14.30
N HIS A 323 2.46 -10.07 15.30
CA HIS A 323 3.52 -11.08 15.46
C HIS A 323 3.48 -12.19 14.40
N PHE A 324 2.36 -12.31 13.68
CA PHE A 324 2.11 -13.35 12.67
C PHE A 324 2.26 -12.81 11.25
N HIS A 325 1.73 -11.63 10.97
CA HIS A 325 1.83 -10.93 9.69
C HIS A 325 1.71 -9.42 9.90
N ASP A 326 2.10 -8.60 8.92
CA ASP A 326 1.85 -7.16 8.94
C ASP A 326 0.44 -6.81 8.42
N ASP A 327 0.04 -5.55 8.51
CA ASP A 327 -1.01 -5.04 7.64
C ASP A 327 -0.68 -5.37 6.18
N ILE A 328 -1.71 -5.65 5.38
CA ILE A 328 -1.55 -5.98 3.96
C ILE A 328 -2.50 -5.12 3.16
N SER A 329 -2.00 -4.49 2.12
CA SER A 329 -2.78 -3.79 1.10
C SER A 329 -2.43 -4.34 -0.26
N VAL A 330 -3.44 -4.74 -1.04
CA VAL A 330 -3.25 -5.28 -2.39
C VAL A 330 -4.22 -4.62 -3.35
N ILE A 331 -3.68 -4.16 -4.48
CA ILE A 331 -4.45 -3.67 -5.62
C ILE A 331 -4.01 -4.45 -6.86
N VAL A 332 -4.96 -5.11 -7.52
CA VAL A 332 -4.74 -5.76 -8.82
C VAL A 332 -5.46 -4.95 -9.89
N VAL A 333 -4.74 -4.51 -10.91
CA VAL A 333 -5.26 -3.70 -12.03
C VAL A 333 -5.14 -4.49 -13.32
N TYR A 334 -6.25 -4.93 -13.91
CA TYR A 334 -6.26 -5.62 -15.19
C TYR A 334 -6.13 -4.64 -16.37
N LEU A 335 -5.39 -5.06 -17.39
CA LEU A 335 -5.07 -4.29 -18.59
C LEU A 335 -5.74 -4.92 -19.82
N ASP A 336 -7.00 -4.57 -20.05
CA ASP A 336 -7.88 -5.14 -21.06
C ASP A 336 -7.90 -4.41 -22.41
N ARG A 337 -7.00 -3.44 -22.63
CA ARG A 337 -7.05 -2.59 -23.84
C ARG A 337 -7.12 -3.34 -25.16
N HIS A 338 -6.53 -4.53 -25.23
CA HIS A 338 -6.49 -5.36 -26.43
C HIS A 338 -7.77 -6.15 -26.67
N ARG A 339 -8.69 -6.24 -25.69
CA ARG A 339 -9.95 -6.98 -25.81
C ARG A 339 -11.07 -6.23 -26.54
N GLY A 340 -10.78 -5.02 -27.05
CA GLY A 340 -11.77 -4.18 -27.70
C GLY A 340 -12.78 -3.57 -26.73
N ARG A 341 -13.32 -2.41 -27.08
CA ARG A 341 -14.25 -1.60 -26.25
C ARG A 341 -15.49 -2.34 -25.73
N ARG A 342 -15.83 -3.51 -26.30
CA ARG A 342 -17.05 -4.28 -25.96
C ARG A 342 -17.10 -4.76 -24.49
N HIS A 343 -15.98 -4.84 -23.78
CA HIS A 343 -15.94 -5.34 -22.40
C HIS A 343 -15.57 -4.32 -21.33
N THR A 344 -15.17 -3.10 -21.69
CA THR A 344 -14.91 -2.07 -20.69
C THR A 344 -16.25 -1.54 -20.19
N ARG A 345 -16.65 -1.91 -18.98
CA ARG A 345 -17.69 -1.16 -18.24
C ARG A 345 -17.26 0.31 -18.25
N VAL A 346 -18.09 1.16 -18.83
CA VAL A 346 -17.79 2.58 -19.04
C VAL A 346 -17.44 3.17 -17.68
N VAL A 347 -16.20 3.66 -17.53
CA VAL A 347 -15.90 4.60 -16.46
C VAL A 347 -16.81 5.79 -16.73
N ASP A 348 -17.74 6.04 -15.81
CA ASP A 348 -18.62 7.18 -15.90
C ASP A 348 -17.78 8.45 -16.14
N SER A 349 -18.37 9.47 -16.74
CA SER A 349 -17.71 10.74 -17.00
C SER A 349 -17.15 11.42 -15.73
N SER A 350 -17.57 10.94 -14.55
CA SER A 350 -17.05 11.32 -13.24
C SER A 350 -15.79 10.54 -12.85
N SER A 351 -14.84 11.25 -12.22
CA SER A 351 -13.70 10.62 -11.56
C SER A 351 -14.16 9.87 -10.31
N ASN A 352 -13.82 8.60 -10.20
CA ASN A 352 -14.21 7.73 -9.10
C ASN A 352 -12.98 7.34 -8.27
N CYS A 353 -12.93 7.81 -7.02
CA CYS A 353 -11.91 7.39 -6.06
C CYS A 353 -12.43 6.25 -5.19
N THR A 354 -11.73 5.12 -5.17
CA THR A 354 -12.00 3.98 -4.30
C THR A 354 -10.90 3.89 -3.26
N ASN A 355 -11.25 3.99 -1.98
CA ASN A 355 -10.30 3.95 -0.87
C ASN A 355 -10.48 2.66 -0.07
N ALA A 356 -9.37 2.07 0.37
CA ALA A 356 -9.39 1.13 1.48
C ALA A 356 -9.83 1.87 2.78
N PRO A 357 -10.45 1.17 3.73
CA PRO A 357 -10.86 1.77 4.99
C PRO A 357 -9.66 2.31 5.77
N VAL A 358 -9.88 3.37 6.57
CA VAL A 358 -8.83 3.90 7.48
C VAL A 358 -8.42 2.90 8.56
N ASP A 359 -9.36 2.02 8.92
CA ASP A 359 -9.25 0.92 9.86
C ASP A 359 -10.44 -0.02 9.59
N ILE A 360 -10.18 -1.32 9.43
CA ILE A 360 -11.19 -2.31 9.04
C ILE A 360 -12.27 -2.42 10.14
N TYR A 361 -11.87 -2.32 11.41
CA TYR A 361 -12.79 -2.45 12.55
C TYR A 361 -13.64 -1.20 12.75
N SER A 362 -13.13 -0.01 12.42
CA SER A 362 -13.92 1.24 12.46
C SER A 362 -15.04 1.27 11.41
N SER A 363 -14.89 0.50 10.32
CA SER A 363 -15.90 0.43 9.26
C SER A 363 -17.10 -0.43 9.67
N ASN A 364 -16.92 -1.34 10.64
CA ASN A 364 -17.96 -2.27 11.10
C ASN A 364 -18.85 -1.70 12.21
N SER A 365 -18.38 -0.70 12.98
CA SER A 365 -19.16 -0.13 14.09
C SER A 365 -20.41 0.64 13.62
N GLY A 366 -20.50 0.99 12.34
CA GLY A 366 -21.71 1.57 11.75
C GLY A 366 -22.88 0.58 11.60
N GLN A 367 -22.63 -0.73 11.63
CA GLN A 367 -23.70 -1.74 11.45
C GLN A 367 -24.30 -2.27 12.77
N SER A 368 -23.69 -2.01 13.93
CA SER A 368 -24.19 -2.51 15.21
C SER A 368 -25.12 -1.56 15.96
N VAL A 369 -25.31 -0.32 15.49
CA VAL A 369 -26.17 0.66 16.19
C VAL A 369 -27.65 0.52 15.81
N GLU A 370 -27.99 0.02 14.62
CA GLU A 370 -29.41 -0.12 14.22
C GLU A 370 -30.15 -1.28 14.89
N THR A 371 -29.46 -2.32 15.39
CA THR A 371 -30.15 -3.47 16.00
C THR A 371 -30.58 -3.23 17.46
N LEU A 372 -30.12 -2.17 18.12
CA LEU A 372 -30.47 -1.90 19.51
C LEU A 372 -31.72 -1.03 19.70
N GLN A 373 -32.31 -0.48 18.63
CA GLN A 373 -33.56 0.30 18.74
C GLN A 373 -34.84 -0.49 18.44
N ALA A 374 -34.77 -1.73 17.96
CA ALA A 374 -35.97 -2.50 17.61
C ALA A 374 -36.60 -3.32 18.76
N HIS A 375 -36.07 -3.27 19.99
CA HIS A 375 -36.59 -4.07 21.11
C HIS A 375 -37.20 -3.27 22.27
N ARG A 376 -37.60 -2.02 22.05
CA ARG A 376 -38.48 -1.29 22.98
C ARG A 376 -39.81 -0.98 22.30
N GLY A 377 -40.65 -2.01 22.16
CA GLY A 377 -41.97 -1.83 21.54
C GLY A 377 -42.82 -3.08 21.54
N SER A 378 -43.13 -3.65 22.72
CA SER A 378 -44.29 -4.56 22.89
C SER A 378 -44.50 -4.86 24.37
N GLY A 379 -45.26 -3.99 25.03
CA GLY A 379 -45.82 -4.24 26.36
C GLY A 379 -47.16 -3.54 26.40
N TRP A 380 -48.19 -4.26 25.99
CA TRP A 380 -49.60 -3.91 26.19
C TRP A 380 -49.94 -3.97 27.67
#